data_AF-A0A1F8AWA6-F1
#
_entry.id   AF-A0A1F8AWA6-F1
#
_cell.length_a   1.000
_cell.length_b   1.000
_cell.length_c   1.000
_cell.angle_alpha   90.00
_cell.angle_beta   90.00
_cell.angle_gamma   90.00
#
_symmetry.space_group_name_H-M   'P 1'
#
loop_
_entity.id
_entity.type
_entity.pdbx_description
1 polymer ?
#
loop_
_entity_poly.entity_id
_entity_poly.type
_entity_poly.pdbx_seq_one_letter_code
_entity_poly.pdbx_strand_id
1 'polypeptide(L)'
;MPREALAEGVIKMVPYGDVFVTSFQQFWYQLMLFLPKVLVAIVIWVVGKSLINTAVTLLKRIEFKGMKLADKALDTVTQVVLVLGKFLLVLIVLDYLGIAQSLVNALLNGLSFAVAIALGLAFGKALEDDARHMVGEVKKHFNK
;
A
#
# COMPACT_ATOMS: atom_id res chain seq x y z
N MET A 1 -13.64 58.87 15.31
CA MET A 1 -13.17 57.50 15.00
C MET A 1 -13.40 56.64 16.25
N PRO A 2 -14.40 55.74 16.27
CA PRO A 2 -14.70 54.94 17.45
C PRO A 2 -13.64 53.83 17.63
N ARG A 3 -13.13 53.68 18.85
CA ARG A 3 -12.06 52.74 19.25
C ARG A 3 -12.54 51.29 19.37
N GLU A 4 -13.56 50.90 18.61
CA GLU A 4 -14.25 49.62 18.75
C GLU A 4 -13.77 48.56 17.74
N ALA A 5 -12.96 48.95 16.75
CA ALA A 5 -12.44 48.06 15.71
C ALA A 5 -11.15 47.30 16.09
N LEU A 6 -10.69 47.36 17.34
CA LEU A 6 -9.40 46.76 17.77
C LEU A 6 -9.53 45.51 18.65
N ALA A 7 -10.76 45.01 18.89
CA ALA A 7 -11.00 43.84 19.74
C ALA A 7 -11.35 42.55 18.96
N GLU A 8 -11.40 42.57 17.63
CA GLU A 8 -11.72 41.39 16.80
C GLU A 8 -10.49 40.49 16.50
N GLY A 9 -9.32 40.83 17.05
CA GLY A 9 -8.08 40.07 16.91
C GLY A 9 -7.75 39.15 18.09
N VAL A 10 -8.70 38.91 19.01
CA VAL A 10 -8.48 37.92 20.08
C VAL A 10 -8.58 36.54 19.43
N ILE A 11 -7.42 35.95 19.13
CA ILE A 11 -7.27 34.52 18.87
C ILE A 11 -8.02 33.80 19.98
N LYS A 12 -9.22 33.27 19.68
CA LYS A 12 -9.93 32.37 20.59
C LYS A 12 -8.98 31.21 20.86
N MET A 13 -8.31 31.24 22.01
CA MET A 13 -7.62 30.08 22.54
C MET A 13 -8.70 29.05 22.81
N VAL A 14 -8.96 28.19 21.81
CA VAL A 14 -9.81 27.02 22.01
C VAL A 14 -9.14 26.21 23.12
N PRO A 15 -9.80 26.00 24.26
CA PRO A 15 -9.24 25.21 25.36
C PRO A 15 -8.72 23.88 24.81
N TYR A 16 -7.55 23.43 25.25
CA TYR A 16 -7.02 22.11 24.84
C TYR A 16 -8.02 20.98 25.10
N GLY A 17 -8.88 21.13 26.12
CA GLY A 17 -9.99 20.22 26.40
C GLY A 17 -11.02 20.16 25.28
N ASP A 18 -11.35 21.28 24.65
CA ASP A 18 -12.32 21.34 23.55
C ASP A 18 -11.76 20.68 22.29
N VAL A 19 -10.46 20.88 22.00
CA VAL A 19 -9.79 20.20 20.88
C VAL A 19 -9.77 18.69 21.09
N PHE A 20 -9.53 18.24 22.33
CA PHE A 20 -9.54 16.82 22.68
C PHE A 20 -10.92 16.20 22.50
N VAL A 21 -11.96 16.82 23.06
CA VAL A 21 -13.35 16.33 22.93
C VAL A 21 -13.80 16.35 21.47
N THR A 22 -13.46 17.41 20.73
CA THR A 22 -13.77 17.51 19.30
C THR A 22 -13.09 16.41 18.49
N SER A 23 -11.82 16.10 18.77
CA SER A 23 -11.07 15.02 18.10
C SER A 23 -11.70 13.65 18.38
N PHE A 24 -12.11 13.41 19.63
CA PHE A 24 -12.77 12.16 20.02
C PHE A 24 -14.15 12.01 19.36
N GLN A 25 -14.94 13.09 19.31
CA GLN A 25 -16.24 13.12 18.64
C GLN A 25 -16.10 12.89 17.12
N GLN A 26 -15.12 13.53 16.48
CA GLN A 26 -14.82 13.30 15.06
C GLN A 26 -14.42 11.85 14.80
N PHE A 27 -13.54 11.29 15.64
CA PHE A 27 -13.16 9.88 15.55
C PHE A 27 -14.37 8.95 15.66
N TRP A 28 -15.24 9.19 16.66
CA TRP A 28 -16.45 8.38 16.85
C TRP A 28 -17.39 8.45 15.65
N TYR A 29 -17.59 9.65 15.10
CA TYR A 29 -18.39 9.85 13.89
C TYR A 29 -17.79 9.10 12.69
N GLN A 30 -16.47 9.17 12.49
CA GLN A 30 -15.78 8.43 11.45
C GLN A 30 -15.92 6.90 11.64
N LEU A 31 -15.83 6.40 12.86
CA LEU A 31 -16.07 4.98 13.15
C LEU A 31 -17.50 4.55 12.80
N MET A 32 -18.50 5.35 13.16
CA MET A 32 -19.90 5.07 12.80
C MET A 32 -20.11 5.01 11.29
N LEU A 33 -19.40 5.84 10.52
CA LEU A 33 -19.43 5.80 9.05
C LEU A 33 -18.60 4.65 8.45
N PHE A 34 -17.58 4.17 9.17
CA PHE A 34 -16.72 3.07 8.73
C PHE A 34 -17.40 1.72 8.89
N LEU A 35 -18.19 1.50 9.94
CA LEU A 35 -18.91 0.23 10.18
C LEU A 35 -19.75 -0.23 8.98
N PRO A 36 -20.62 0.61 8.39
CA PRO A 36 -21.38 0.26 7.19
C PRO A 36 -20.48 -0.10 6.00
N LYS A 37 -19.36 0.60 5.81
CA LYS A 37 -18.41 0.29 4.73
C LYS A 37 -17.79 -1.09 4.93
N VAL A 38 -17.42 -1.46 6.16
CA VAL A 38 -16.88 -2.81 6.42
C VAL A 38 -17.93 -3.90 6.12
N LEU A 39 -19.20 -3.67 6.44
CA LEU A 39 -20.27 -4.61 6.10
C LEU A 39 -20.39 -4.83 4.59
N VAL A 40 -20.37 -3.75 3.80
CA VAL A 40 -20.41 -3.86 2.33
C VAL A 40 -19.14 -4.53 1.79
N ALA A 41 -17.97 -4.24 2.36
CA ALA A 41 -16.72 -4.90 2.00
C ALA A 41 -16.79 -6.42 2.21
N ILE A 42 -17.41 -6.88 3.30
CA ILE A 42 -17.64 -8.31 3.57
C ILE A 42 -18.59 -8.91 2.52
N VAL A 43 -19.64 -8.18 2.12
CA VAL A 43 -20.57 -8.63 1.06
C VAL A 43 -19.82 -8.79 -0.26
N ILE A 44 -19.03 -7.79 -0.66
CA ILE A 44 -18.20 -7.84 -1.89
C ILE A 44 -17.24 -9.03 -1.83
N TRP A 45 -16.62 -9.29 -0.69
CA TRP A 45 -15.73 -10.44 -0.50
C TRP A 45 -16.44 -11.78 -0.75
N VAL A 46 -17.61 -11.97 -0.15
CA VAL A 46 -18.40 -13.21 -0.29
C VAL A 46 -18.87 -13.39 -1.73
N VAL A 47 -19.44 -12.34 -2.34
CA VAL A 47 -19.93 -12.37 -3.72
C VAL A 47 -18.78 -12.60 -4.70
N GLY A 48 -17.68 -11.86 -4.56
CA GLY A 48 -16.52 -11.97 -5.42
C GLY A 48 -15.88 -13.37 -5.38
N LYS A 49 -15.76 -13.97 -4.19
CA LYS A 49 -15.27 -15.35 -4.06
C LYS A 49 -16.17 -16.34 -4.80
N SER A 50 -17.50 -16.15 -4.72
CA SER A 50 -18.46 -17.00 -5.43
C SER A 50 -18.35 -16.85 -6.95
N LEU A 51 -18.19 -15.63 -7.45
CA LEU A 51 -17.99 -15.34 -8.88
C LEU A 51 -16.70 -15.98 -9.41
N ILE A 52 -15.58 -15.87 -8.69
CA ILE A 52 -14.30 -16.48 -9.09
C ILE A 52 -14.42 -18.00 -9.17
N ASN A 53 -15.03 -18.62 -8.16
CA ASN A 53 -15.23 -20.07 -8.14
C ASN A 53 -16.12 -20.54 -9.29
N THR A 54 -17.13 -19.76 -9.64
CA THR A 54 -18.03 -20.06 -10.77
C THR A 54 -17.27 -19.97 -12.09
N ALA A 55 -16.50 -18.90 -12.31
CA ALA A 55 -15.68 -18.74 -13.51
C ALA A 55 -14.69 -19.90 -13.69
N VAL A 56 -14.03 -20.31 -12.62
CA VAL A 56 -13.10 -21.44 -12.59
C VAL A 56 -13.78 -22.77 -12.90
N THR A 57 -14.99 -22.97 -12.38
CA THR A 57 -15.78 -24.17 -12.66
C THR A 57 -16.18 -24.23 -14.14
N LEU A 58 -16.49 -23.10 -14.76
CA LEU A 58 -16.79 -23.03 -16.19
C LEU A 58 -15.57 -23.39 -17.04
N LEU A 59 -14.38 -22.88 -16.70
CA LEU A 59 -13.13 -23.22 -17.40
C LEU A 59 -12.85 -24.73 -17.38
N LYS A 60 -13.08 -25.38 -16.23
CA LYS A 60 -12.92 -26.84 -16.08
C LYS A 60 -13.94 -27.67 -16.86
N ARG A 61 -15.08 -27.11 -17.27
CA ARG A 61 -16.06 -27.85 -18.09
C ARG A 61 -15.68 -27.90 -19.57
N ILE A 62 -14.70 -27.12 -20.01
CA ILE A 62 -14.23 -27.07 -21.41
C ILE A 62 -13.20 -28.19 -21.68
N GLU A 63 -13.31 -29.34 -20.99
CA GLU A 63 -12.42 -30.47 -21.19
C GLU A 63 -12.52 -31.00 -22.63
N PHE A 64 -11.51 -30.68 -23.44
CA PHE A 64 -11.33 -31.25 -24.77
C PHE A 64 -10.89 -32.71 -24.62
N LYS A 65 -11.84 -33.64 -24.75
CA LYS A 65 -11.57 -35.09 -24.77
C LYS A 65 -10.52 -35.41 -25.84
N GLY A 66 -9.28 -35.66 -25.43
CA GLY A 66 -8.29 -36.35 -26.28
C GLY A 66 -6.85 -35.83 -26.27
N MET A 67 -6.52 -34.71 -25.61
CA MET A 67 -5.17 -34.14 -25.67
C MET A 67 -4.61 -33.80 -24.28
N LYS A 68 -3.68 -34.61 -23.75
CA LYS A 68 -3.04 -34.40 -22.43
C LYS A 68 -2.37 -33.03 -22.26
N LEU A 69 -1.94 -32.41 -23.36
CA LEU A 69 -1.38 -31.05 -23.37
C LEU A 69 -2.46 -29.98 -23.09
N ALA A 70 -3.71 -30.21 -23.53
CA ALA A 70 -4.82 -29.30 -23.29
C ALA A 70 -5.22 -29.31 -21.80
N ASP A 71 -5.20 -30.46 -21.14
CA ASP A 71 -5.56 -30.58 -19.72
C ASP A 71 -4.60 -29.77 -18.83
N LYS A 72 -3.28 -29.90 -19.08
CA LYS A 72 -2.27 -29.14 -18.32
C LYS A 72 -2.33 -27.63 -18.59
N ALA A 73 -2.65 -27.25 -19.82
CA ALA A 73 -2.84 -25.85 -20.17
C ALA A 73 -4.08 -25.25 -19.49
N LEU A 74 -5.22 -25.97 -19.49
CA LEU A 74 -6.45 -25.55 -18.81
C LEU A 74 -6.27 -25.46 -17.30
N ASP A 75 -5.52 -26.38 -16.69
CA ASP A 75 -5.23 -26.34 -15.26
C ASP A 75 -4.34 -25.13 -14.89
N THR A 76 -3.31 -24.86 -15.69
CA THR A 76 -2.45 -23.67 -15.52
C THR A 76 -3.26 -22.38 -15.63
N VAL A 77 -4.10 -22.27 -16.66
CA VAL A 77 -5.00 -21.10 -16.85
C VAL A 77 -5.95 -20.97 -15.67
N THR A 78 -6.54 -22.08 -15.22
CA THR A 78 -7.43 -22.10 -14.06
C THR A 78 -6.73 -21.62 -12.79
N GLN A 79 -5.50 -22.06 -12.56
CA GLN A 79 -4.70 -21.64 -11.40
C GLN A 79 -4.36 -20.15 -11.47
N VAL A 80 -3.97 -19.66 -12.65
CA VAL A 80 -3.70 -18.22 -12.88
C VAL A 80 -4.96 -17.40 -12.61
N VAL A 81 -6.12 -17.82 -13.13
CA VAL A 81 -7.41 -17.15 -12.90
C VAL A 81 -7.80 -17.16 -11.42
N LEU A 82 -7.56 -18.27 -10.70
CA LEU A 82 -7.80 -18.35 -9.25
C LEU A 82 -6.92 -17.40 -8.46
N VAL A 83 -5.60 -17.39 -8.74
CA VAL A 83 -4.63 -16.58 -7.99
C VAL A 83 -4.83 -15.10 -8.29
N LEU A 84 -4.89 -14.73 -9.57
CA LEU A 84 -5.13 -13.34 -9.98
C LEU A 84 -6.52 -12.86 -9.56
N GLY A 85 -7.55 -13.70 -9.71
CA GLY A 85 -8.91 -13.36 -9.29
C GLY A 85 -8.99 -13.06 -7.80
N LYS A 86 -8.36 -13.88 -6.94
CA LYS A 86 -8.28 -13.62 -5.50
C LYS A 86 -7.51 -12.35 -5.18
N PHE A 87 -6.38 -12.13 -5.85
CA PHE A 87 -5.57 -10.93 -5.66
C PHE A 87 -6.35 -9.65 -6.02
N LEU A 88 -7.03 -9.66 -7.18
CA LEU A 88 -7.89 -8.56 -7.61
C LEU A 88 -9.07 -8.35 -6.65
N LEU A 89 -9.68 -9.43 -6.15
CA LEU A 89 -10.75 -9.33 -5.17
C LEU A 89 -10.30 -8.63 -3.89
N VAL A 90 -9.13 -9.01 -3.36
CA VAL A 90 -8.52 -8.33 -2.20
C VAL A 90 -8.33 -6.84 -2.53
N LEU A 91 -7.79 -6.52 -3.71
CA LEU A 91 -7.55 -5.14 -4.11
C LEU A 91 -8.85 -4.33 -4.22
N ILE A 92 -9.92 -4.89 -4.80
CA ILE A 92 -11.24 -4.26 -4.89
C ILE A 92 -11.82 -3.99 -3.49
N VAL A 93 -11.68 -4.94 -2.57
CA VAL A 93 -12.13 -4.76 -1.19
C VAL A 93 -11.32 -3.67 -0.48
N LEU A 94 -10.00 -3.67 -0.65
CA LEU A 94 -9.11 -2.64 -0.12
C LEU A 94 -9.42 -1.26 -0.71
N ASP A 95 -9.79 -1.19 -1.99
CA ASP A 95 -10.14 0.04 -2.69
C ASP A 95 -11.46 0.60 -2.17
N TYR A 96 -12.46 -0.26 -1.99
CA TYR A 96 -13.73 0.11 -1.38
C TYR A 96 -13.57 0.65 0.06
N LEU A 97 -12.61 0.09 0.82
CA LEU A 97 -12.26 0.59 2.14
C LEU A 97 -11.44 1.90 2.11
N GLY A 98 -10.97 2.34 0.94
CA GLY A 98 -10.15 3.53 0.76
C GLY A 98 -8.67 3.32 1.11
N ILE A 99 -8.22 2.07 1.18
CA ILE A 99 -6.87 1.69 1.65
C ILE A 99 -5.97 1.28 0.47
N ALA A 100 -6.53 0.84 -0.65
CA ALA A 100 -5.76 0.34 -1.79
C ALA A 100 -4.69 1.32 -2.28
N GLN A 101 -5.07 2.57 -2.56
CA GLN A 101 -4.13 3.57 -3.08
C GLN A 101 -2.98 3.84 -2.10
N SER A 102 -3.28 3.93 -0.81
CA SER A 102 -2.27 4.12 0.25
C SER A 102 -1.32 2.94 0.35
N LEU A 103 -1.83 1.70 0.25
CA LEU A 103 -1.01 0.49 0.27
C LEU A 103 -0.11 0.39 -0.96
N VAL A 104 -0.67 0.65 -2.15
CA VAL A 104 0.12 0.67 -3.40
C VAL A 104 1.22 1.71 -3.30
N ASN A 105 0.91 2.93 -2.87
CA ASN A 105 1.91 3.98 -2.69
C ASN A 105 2.97 3.60 -1.66
N ALA A 106 2.57 3.03 -0.51
CA ALA A 106 3.50 2.59 0.52
C ALA A 106 4.45 1.51 0.02
N LEU A 107 3.94 0.54 -0.76
CA LEU A 107 4.74 -0.51 -1.37
C LEU A 107 5.69 0.04 -2.45
N LEU A 108 5.21 0.94 -3.31
CA LEU A 108 6.03 1.56 -4.35
C LEU A 108 7.14 2.42 -3.74
N ASN A 109 6.80 3.29 -2.79
CA ASN A 109 7.78 4.13 -2.10
C ASN A 109 8.75 3.27 -1.28
N GLY A 110 8.25 2.29 -0.56
CA GLY A 110 9.06 1.33 0.20
C GLY A 110 10.03 0.56 -0.70
N LEU A 111 9.58 0.12 -1.87
CA LEU A 111 10.43 -0.51 -2.88
C LEU A 111 11.47 0.47 -3.42
N SER A 112 11.10 1.70 -3.74
CA SER A 112 12.05 2.73 -4.16
C SER A 112 13.14 2.99 -3.13
N PHE A 113 12.78 3.04 -1.84
CA PHE A 113 13.75 3.15 -0.75
C PHE A 113 14.64 1.91 -0.64
N ALA A 114 14.05 0.71 -0.71
CA ALA A 114 14.82 -0.53 -0.67
C ALA A 114 15.83 -0.61 -1.82
N VAL A 115 15.44 -0.21 -3.03
CA VAL A 115 16.32 -0.13 -4.20
C VAL A 115 17.42 0.90 -3.98
N ALA A 116 17.08 2.10 -3.52
CA ALA A 116 18.07 3.14 -3.23
C ALA A 116 19.11 2.68 -2.19
N ILE A 117 18.67 2.01 -1.13
CA ILE A 117 19.54 1.45 -0.10
C ILE A 117 20.40 0.32 -0.68
N ALA A 118 19.80 -0.62 -1.42
CA ALA A 118 20.52 -1.74 -2.01
C ALA A 118 21.61 -1.26 -2.97
N LEU A 119 21.29 -0.29 -3.83
CA LEU A 119 22.25 0.32 -4.75
C LEU A 119 23.31 1.13 -4.00
N GLY A 120 22.91 1.94 -3.01
CA GLY A 120 23.85 2.69 -2.17
C GLY A 120 24.85 1.80 -1.44
N LEU A 121 24.40 0.66 -0.92
CA LEU A 121 25.26 -0.35 -0.29
C LEU A 121 26.15 -1.07 -1.32
N ALA A 122 25.61 -1.43 -2.48
CA ALA A 122 26.36 -2.09 -3.53
C ALA A 122 27.48 -1.19 -4.08
N PHE A 123 27.18 0.08 -4.36
CA PHE A 123 28.18 1.06 -4.81
C PHE A 123 29.14 1.45 -3.68
N GLY A 124 28.64 1.64 -2.45
CA GLY A 124 29.50 1.92 -1.29
C GLY A 124 30.55 0.85 -1.05
N LYS A 125 30.18 -0.43 -1.18
CA LYS A 125 31.11 -1.56 -1.09
C LYS A 125 32.02 -1.68 -2.31
N ALA A 126 31.52 -1.39 -3.52
CA ALA A 126 32.33 -1.46 -4.74
C ALA A 126 33.45 -0.40 -4.78
N LEU A 127 33.24 0.77 -4.17
CA LEU A 127 34.23 1.86 -4.12
C LEU A 127 35.12 1.82 -2.87
N GLU A 128 34.94 0.83 -1.99
CA GLU A 128 35.63 0.77 -0.70
C GLU A 128 37.15 0.65 -0.87
N ASP A 129 37.60 -0.19 -1.79
CA ASP A 129 39.03 -0.43 -2.04
C ASP A 129 39.70 0.82 -2.63
N ASP A 130 39.08 1.44 -3.64
CA ASP A 130 39.59 2.68 -4.25
C ASP A 130 39.70 3.82 -3.24
N ALA A 131 38.70 3.98 -2.37
CA ALA A 131 38.71 4.98 -1.31
C ALA A 131 39.85 4.74 -0.30
N ARG A 132 40.13 3.48 0.06
CA ARG A 132 41.23 3.14 0.97
C ARG A 132 42.59 3.53 0.38
N HIS A 133 42.80 3.31 -0.91
CA HIS A 133 44.03 3.68 -1.60
C HIS A 133 44.24 5.20 -1.61
N MET A 134 43.20 5.96 -1.96
CA MET A 134 43.27 7.42 -2.00
C MET A 134 43.56 8.04 -0.62
N VAL A 135 42.86 7.60 0.43
CA VAL A 135 43.08 8.11 1.80
C VAL A 135 44.49 7.75 2.30
N GLY A 136 45.00 6.58 1.92
CA GLY A 136 46.35 6.14 2.24
C GLY A 136 47.43 7.05 1.64
N GLU A 137 47.26 7.49 0.39
CA GLU A 137 48.21 8.40 -0.27
C GLU A 137 48.19 9.82 0.32
N VAL A 138 47.00 10.33 0.63
CA VAL A 138 46.83 11.66 1.25
C VAL A 138 47.47 11.69 2.63
N LYS A 139 47.26 10.65 3.45
CA LYS A 139 47.83 10.56 4.80
C LYS A 139 49.37 10.57 4.79
N LYS A 140 50.00 9.97 3.77
CA LYS A 140 51.47 9.95 3.63
C LYS A 140 52.04 11.32 3.29
N HIS A 141 51.31 12.14 2.54
CA HIS A 141 51.74 13.50 2.20
C HIS A 141 51.57 14.49 3.36
N PHE A 142 50.57 14.29 4.22
CA PHE A 142 50.32 15.14 5.37
C PHE A 142 51.21 14.85 6.60
N ASN A 143 51.82 13.67 6.67
CA ASN A 143 52.65 13.24 7.80
C ASN A 143 54.17 13.33 7.51
N LYS A 144 54.55 14.25 6.62
CA LYS A 144 55.91 14.74 6.37
C LYS A 144 55.98 16.19 6.84
#